data_AF-A0A950MHQ1-F1
#
_entry.id   AF-A0A950MHQ1-F1
#
_cell.length_a   1.000
_cell.length_b   1.000
_cell.length_c   1.000
_cell.angle_alpha   90.00
_cell.angle_beta   90.00
_cell.angle_gamma   90.00
#
_symmetry.space_group_name_H-M   'P 1'
#
loop_
_entity.id
_entity.type
_entity.pdbx_description
1 polymer ?
#
loop_
_entity_poly.entity_id
_entity_poly.type
_entity_poly.pdbx_seq_one_letter_code
_entity_poly.pdbx_strand_id
1 'polypeptide(L)'
;MSERVRGSVINVHNLGATVRLEDGRLVAAPIGDVNKNRTAYTRALEHKDATLPFDLVGRMVVLAQTRIDEVAPTAEAPALTDPSFEMQIAAYLKSTEEWAPPDRPQPFERHLVRKRHRAKLFEHHEP
;
A
#
# COMPACT_ATOMS: atom_id res chain seq x y z
N MET A 1 -1.99 -16.71 25.66
CA MET A 1 -2.55 -15.40 25.26
C MET A 1 -1.40 -14.59 24.68
N SER A 2 -1.52 -14.12 23.44
CA SER A 2 -0.54 -13.23 22.82
C SER A 2 -0.90 -11.79 23.18
N GLU A 3 0.09 -11.02 23.65
CA GLU A 3 -0.06 -9.61 24.02
C GLU A 3 0.01 -8.74 22.76
N ARG A 4 -0.93 -7.81 22.57
CA ARG A 4 -0.90 -6.91 21.41
C ARG A 4 0.00 -5.72 21.71
N VAL A 5 0.99 -5.51 20.84
CA VAL A 5 2.01 -4.46 20.95
C VAL A 5 2.13 -3.70 19.64
N ARG A 6 2.60 -2.46 19.69
CA ARG A 6 2.90 -1.65 18.49
C ARG A 6 4.39 -1.49 18.31
N GLY A 7 4.82 -1.38 17.06
CA GLY A 7 6.23 -1.15 16.76
C GLY A 7 6.50 -0.68 15.33
N SER A 8 7.68 -0.10 15.14
CA SER A 8 8.20 0.35 13.84
C SER A 8 9.10 -0.71 13.24
N VAL A 9 8.95 -1.01 11.95
CA VAL A 9 9.83 -1.95 11.24
C VAL A 9 11.13 -1.22 10.89
N ILE A 10 12.27 -1.71 11.38
CA ILE A 10 13.59 -1.08 11.16
C ILE A 10 14.38 -1.80 10.08
N ASN A 11 14.14 -3.10 9.90
CA ASN A 11 14.82 -3.91 8.89
C ASN A 11 13.92 -5.03 8.38
N VAL A 12 14.00 -5.33 7.09
CA VAL A 12 13.35 -6.48 6.45
C VAL A 12 14.40 -7.23 5.63
N HIS A 13 14.57 -8.51 5.92
CA HIS A 13 15.60 -9.35 5.29
C HIS A 13 15.06 -10.75 4.95
N ASN A 14 15.87 -11.54 4.23
CA ASN A 14 15.47 -12.89 3.80
C ASN A 14 15.24 -13.88 4.96
N LEU A 15 15.63 -13.56 6.19
CA LEU A 15 15.40 -14.41 7.37
C LEU A 15 14.23 -13.94 8.26
N GLY A 16 13.48 -12.88 7.87
CA GLY A 16 12.52 -12.21 8.75
C GLY A 16 12.67 -10.68 8.79
N ALA A 17 12.23 -10.05 9.87
CA ALA A 17 12.32 -8.60 10.04
C ALA A 17 12.64 -8.24 11.49
N THR A 18 13.20 -7.04 11.69
CA THR A 18 13.45 -6.47 13.02
C THR A 18 12.48 -5.34 13.27
N VAL A 19 11.76 -5.43 14.38
CA VAL A 19 10.75 -4.46 14.83
C VAL A 19 11.24 -3.82 16.12
N ARG A 20 11.19 -2.50 16.21
CA ARG A 20 11.34 -1.76 17.46
C ARG A 20 9.98 -1.46 18.04
N LEU A 21 9.72 -1.99 19.23
CA LEU A 21 8.49 -1.73 19.96
C LEU A 21 8.47 -0.31 20.54
N GLU A 22 7.30 0.17 20.92
CA GLU A 22 7.11 1.50 21.52
C GLU A 22 7.88 1.67 22.84
N ASP A 23 8.12 0.59 23.58
CA ASP A 23 8.94 0.57 24.79
C ASP A 23 10.47 0.59 24.51
N GLY A 24 10.86 0.64 23.24
CA GLY A 24 12.26 0.68 22.80
C GLY A 24 12.92 -0.69 22.64
N ARG A 25 12.25 -1.80 22.97
CA ARG A 25 12.81 -3.15 22.78
C ARG A 25 12.87 -3.51 21.30
N LEU A 26 13.90 -4.25 20.91
CA LEU A 26 14.04 -4.83 19.58
C LEU A 26 13.57 -6.27 19.58
N VAL A 27 12.65 -6.60 18.68
CA VAL A 27 12.04 -7.93 18.57
C VAL A 27 12.04 -8.39 17.12
N ALA A 28 12.20 -9.69 16.89
CA ALA A 28 12.22 -10.28 15.56
C ALA A 28 10.82 -10.71 15.13
N ALA A 29 10.50 -10.49 13.85
CA ALA A 29 9.39 -11.11 13.16
C ALA A 29 9.88 -12.29 12.30
N PRO A 30 9.24 -13.46 12.39
CA PRO A 30 9.69 -14.65 11.68
C PRO A 30 9.44 -14.52 10.18
N ILE A 31 10.32 -15.14 9.37
CA ILE A 31 10.22 -15.12 7.90
C ILE A 31 8.85 -15.58 7.38
N GLY A 32 8.22 -16.56 8.04
CA GLY A 32 6.93 -17.09 7.63
C GLY A 32 5.81 -16.04 7.68
N ASP A 33 5.89 -15.10 8.64
CA ASP A 33 4.93 -14.00 8.74
C ASP A 33 5.30 -12.84 7.80
N VAL A 34 6.59 -12.49 7.75
CA VAL A 34 7.10 -11.44 6.86
C VAL A 34 6.80 -11.76 5.39
N ASN A 35 6.92 -13.02 4.97
CA ASN A 35 6.61 -13.42 3.59
C ASN A 35 5.10 -13.35 3.29
N LYS A 36 4.24 -13.70 4.25
CA LYS A 36 2.78 -13.59 4.10
C LYS A 36 2.35 -12.14 4.00
N ASN A 37 2.97 -11.26 4.79
CA ASN A 37 2.60 -9.85 4.93
C ASN A 37 3.64 -8.90 4.32
N ARG A 38 4.33 -9.35 3.26
CA ARG A 38 5.55 -8.67 2.76
C ARG A 38 5.33 -7.21 2.41
N THR A 39 4.20 -6.91 1.79
CA THR A 39 3.80 -5.54 1.41
C THR A 39 3.64 -4.62 2.61
N ALA A 40 3.10 -5.12 3.73
CA ALA A 40 2.94 -4.33 4.95
C ALA A 40 4.29 -4.02 5.59
N TYR A 41 5.18 -5.03 5.69
CA TYR A 41 6.52 -4.85 6.23
C TYR A 41 7.40 -3.93 5.38
N THR A 42 7.35 -4.05 4.04
CA THR A 42 8.13 -3.16 3.16
C THR A 42 7.63 -1.72 3.22
N ARG A 43 6.30 -1.52 3.23
CA ARG A 43 5.72 -0.18 3.34
C ARG A 43 6.04 0.47 4.68
N ALA A 44 5.96 -0.29 5.78
CA ALA A 44 6.35 0.22 7.10
C ALA A 44 7.85 0.51 7.22
N LEU A 45 8.69 -0.18 6.46
CA LEU A 45 10.13 0.12 6.39
C LEU A 45 10.40 1.42 5.62
N GLU A 46 9.68 1.66 4.52
CA GLU A 46 9.80 2.89 3.71
C GLU A 46 9.33 4.13 4.50
N HIS A 47 8.27 4.00 5.28
CA HIS A 47 7.73 5.06 6.13
C HIS A 47 8.24 4.92 7.56
N LYS A 48 9.34 5.61 7.88
CA LYS A 48 10.01 5.53 9.20
C LYS A 48 9.12 5.85 10.41
N ASP A 49 8.04 6.60 10.21
CA ASP A 49 7.08 6.99 11.25
C ASP A 49 5.89 6.02 11.36
N ALA A 50 5.80 5.02 10.49
CA ALA A 50 4.71 4.05 10.49
C ALA A 50 4.90 3.02 11.61
N THR A 51 3.91 2.92 12.50
CA THR A 51 3.82 1.85 13.50
C THR A 51 2.77 0.82 13.07
N LEU A 52 3.12 -0.45 13.21
CA LEU A 52 2.23 -1.57 12.91
C LEU A 52 1.80 -2.27 14.21
N PRO A 53 0.56 -2.80 14.27
CA PRO A 53 0.12 -3.66 15.35
C PRO A 53 0.70 -5.07 15.18
N PHE A 54 1.25 -5.61 16.25
CA PHE A 54 1.80 -6.96 16.33
C PHE A 54 1.22 -7.71 17.52
N ASP A 55 1.14 -9.03 17.40
CA ASP A 55 0.87 -9.92 18.51
C ASP A 55 2.21 -10.53 18.97
N LEU A 56 2.55 -10.34 20.25
CA LEU A 56 3.75 -10.87 20.88
C LEU A 56 3.55 -12.36 21.17
N VAL A 57 4.37 -13.19 20.52
CA VAL A 57 4.38 -14.65 20.67
C VAL A 57 5.74 -15.04 21.26
N GLY A 58 5.82 -15.06 22.58
CA GLY A 58 7.07 -15.32 23.31
C GLY A 58 8.09 -14.20 23.12
N ARG A 59 9.19 -14.48 22.40
CA ARG A 59 10.24 -13.49 22.08
C ARG A 59 10.17 -12.97 20.65
N MET A 60 9.08 -13.26 19.94
CA MET A 60 8.88 -12.85 18.56
C MET A 60 7.58 -12.06 18.43
N VAL A 61 7.49 -11.31 17.35
CA VAL A 61 6.27 -10.60 16.96
C VAL A 61 5.74 -11.15 15.65
N VAL A 62 4.42 -11.23 15.54
CA VAL A 62 3.70 -11.59 14.31
C VAL A 62 2.75 -10.45 14.01
N LEU A 63 2.61 -10.05 12.74
CA LEU A 63 1.68 -8.99 12.37
C LEU A 63 0.27 -9.36 12.83
N ALA A 64 -0.35 -8.44 13.58
CA ALA A 64 -1.66 -8.68 14.15
C ALA A 64 -2.68 -8.91 13.03
N GLN A 65 -3.30 -10.10 13.01
CA GLN A 65 -4.46 -10.38 12.17
C GLN A 65 -5.66 -9.75 12.85
N THR A 66 -5.91 -8.47 12.56
CA THR A 66 -6.98 -7.72 13.19
C THR A 66 -8.35 -8.33 12.84
N ARG A 67 -9.02 -8.96 13.81
CA ARG A 67 -10.48 -8.82 13.91
C ARG A 67 -10.72 -7.39 14.38
N ILE A 68 -10.97 -6.49 13.43
CA ILE A 68 -11.63 -5.19 13.61
C ILE A 68 -11.12 -4.44 14.86
N ASP A 69 -9.88 -3.96 14.81
CA ASP A 69 -9.51 -2.81 15.63
C ASP A 69 -9.90 -1.58 14.82
N GLU A 70 -10.71 -0.72 15.43
CA GLU A 70 -11.14 0.58 14.91
C GLU A 70 -10.01 1.23 14.12
N VAL A 71 -10.23 1.32 12.81
CA VAL A 71 -9.53 2.32 11.99
C VAL A 71 -9.92 3.64 12.64
N ALA A 72 -9.06 4.19 13.49
CA ALA A 72 -9.16 5.59 13.86
C ALA A 72 -9.31 6.32 12.52
N PRO A 73 -10.43 7.01 12.28
CA PRO A 73 -10.74 7.55 10.97
C PRO A 73 -9.54 8.40 10.58
N THR A 74 -8.83 7.97 9.53
CA THR A 74 -7.88 8.85 8.86
C THR A 74 -8.74 10.03 8.48
N ALA A 75 -8.54 11.17 9.14
CA ALA A 75 -9.38 12.36 8.97
C ALA A 75 -9.68 12.49 7.48
N GLU A 76 -10.97 12.50 7.12
CA GLU A 76 -11.39 12.62 5.73
C GLU A 76 -10.55 13.71 5.10
N ALA A 77 -9.69 13.33 4.14
CA ALA A 77 -8.88 14.31 3.45
C ALA A 77 -9.85 15.38 2.95
N PRO A 78 -9.64 16.67 3.29
CA PRO A 78 -10.59 17.69 2.91
C PRO A 78 -10.77 17.61 1.39
N ALA A 79 -12.00 17.41 0.96
CA ALA A 79 -12.33 17.38 -0.46
C ALA A 79 -12.01 18.77 -1.03
N LEU A 80 -10.82 18.91 -1.62
CA LEU A 80 -10.39 20.08 -2.35
C LEU A 80 -11.10 20.07 -3.72
N THR A 81 -12.43 20.19 -3.71
CA THR A 81 -13.22 20.53 -4.89
C THR A 81 -13.21 22.04 -5.04
N ASP A 82 -12.06 22.58 -5.48
CA ASP A 82 -11.95 23.98 -5.87
C ASP A 82 -12.34 24.10 -7.36
N PRO A 83 -13.47 24.77 -7.69
CA PRO A 83 -13.91 24.94 -9.08
C PRO A 83 -12.88 25.64 -9.97
N SER A 84 -12.05 26.52 -9.39
CA SER A 84 -11.01 27.23 -10.12
C SER A 84 -9.85 26.31 -10.50
N PHE A 85 -9.53 25.34 -9.63
CA PHE A 85 -8.52 24.31 -9.88
C PHE A 85 -8.98 23.34 -10.97
N GLU A 86 -10.24 22.89 -10.92
CA GLU A 86 -10.82 22.03 -11.97
C GLU A 86 -10.82 22.73 -13.34
N MET A 87 -11.10 24.03 -13.38
CA MET A 87 -11.00 24.82 -14.62
C MET A 87 -9.56 24.91 -15.15
N GLN A 88 -8.56 25.04 -14.27
CA GLN A 88 -7.15 25.04 -14.67
C GLN A 88 -6.71 23.68 -15.21
N ILE A 89 -7.15 22.58 -14.60
CA ILE A 89 -6.93 21.22 -15.10
C ILE A 89 -7.54 21.08 -16.50
N ALA A 90 -8.80 21.49 -16.69
CA ALA A 90 -9.46 21.41 -17.98
C ALA A 90 -8.76 22.24 -19.07
N ALA A 91 -8.32 23.45 -18.73
CA ALA A 91 -7.56 24.32 -19.63
C ALA A 91 -6.20 23.70 -20.01
N TYR A 92 -5.49 23.14 -19.03
CA TYR A 92 -4.22 22.47 -19.25
C TYR A 92 -4.38 21.21 -20.13
N LEU A 93 -5.37 20.37 -19.84
CA LEU A 93 -5.66 19.18 -20.66
C LEU A 93 -6.02 19.54 -22.10
N LYS A 94 -6.79 20.61 -22.30
CA LYS A 94 -7.12 21.12 -23.63
C LYS A 94 -5.88 21.64 -24.39
N SER A 95 -4.97 22.34 -23.70
CA SER A 95 -3.72 22.82 -24.31
C SER A 95 -2.73 21.72 -24.68
N THR A 96 -2.82 20.57 -24.02
CA THR A 96 -1.94 19.41 -24.24
C THR A 96 -2.56 18.36 -25.17
N GLU A 97 -3.80 18.58 -25.60
CA GLU A 97 -4.50 17.74 -26.58
C GLU A 97 -3.78 17.75 -27.95
N GLU A 98 -3.19 18.89 -28.32
CA GLU A 98 -2.37 19.04 -29.54
C GLU A 98 -1.04 18.28 -29.49
N TRP A 99 -0.60 17.85 -28.30
CA TRP A 99 0.65 17.10 -28.13
C TRP A 99 0.44 15.59 -28.30
N ALA A 100 -0.80 15.14 -28.48
CA ALA A 100 -1.10 13.75 -28.81
C ALA A 100 -0.74 13.49 -30.28
N PRO A 101 0.21 12.58 -30.59
CA PRO A 101 0.55 12.24 -31.97
C PRO A 101 -0.70 11.67 -32.68
N PRO A 102 -1.06 12.16 -33.87
CA PRO A 102 -2.29 11.76 -34.57
C PRO A 102 -2.31 10.26 -34.94
N ASP A 103 -1.12 9.65 -35.06
CA ASP A 103 -0.96 8.22 -35.35
C ASP A 103 -1.10 7.30 -34.13
N ARG A 104 -1.43 7.83 -32.95
CA ARG A 104 -1.62 7.02 -31.74
C ARG A 104 -3.10 6.98 -31.35
N PRO A 105 -3.62 5.78 -30.99
CA PRO A 105 -4.96 5.66 -30.46
C PRO A 105 -5.09 6.51 -29.19
N GLN A 106 -6.28 7.09 -29.00
CA GLN A 106 -6.51 8.05 -27.92
C GLN A 106 -6.19 7.42 -26.55
N PRO A 107 -5.81 8.21 -25.54
CA PRO A 107 -5.41 7.68 -24.23
C PRO A 107 -6.44 6.71 -23.61
N PHE A 108 -7.74 6.95 -23.82
CA PHE A 108 -8.80 6.06 -23.32
C PHE A 108 -8.81 4.70 -24.03
N GLU A 109 -8.55 4.67 -25.34
CA GLU A 109 -8.46 3.44 -26.14
C GLU A 109 -7.27 2.60 -25.70
N ARG A 110 -6.13 3.25 -25.43
CA ARG A 110 -4.93 2.57 -24.88
C ARG A 110 -5.21 1.92 -23.53
N HIS A 111 -5.97 2.60 -22.67
CA HIS A 111 -6.36 2.06 -21.37
C HIS A 111 -7.28 0.83 -21.52
N LEU A 112 -8.25 0.88 -22.44
CA LEU A 112 -9.14 -0.24 -22.74
C LEU A 112 -8.37 -1.44 -23.33
N VAL A 113 -7.42 -1.20 -24.24
CA VAL A 113 -6.57 -2.26 -24.80
C VAL A 113 -5.73 -2.94 -23.70
N ARG A 114 -5.12 -2.17 -22.80
CA ARG A 114 -4.37 -2.73 -21.66
C ARG A 114 -5.26 -3.50 -20.69
N LYS A 115 -6.49 -3.03 -20.44
CA LYS A 115 -7.48 -3.76 -19.62
C LYS A 115 -7.88 -5.08 -20.29
N ARG A 116 -8.21 -5.08 -21.57
CA ARG A 116 -8.52 -6.30 -22.34
C ARG A 116 -7.34 -7.27 -22.34
N HIS A 117 -6.12 -6.79 -22.55
CA HIS A 117 -4.93 -7.64 -22.51
C HIS A 117 -4.71 -8.26 -21.11
N ARG A 118 -4.97 -7.52 -20.04
CA ARG A 118 -4.93 -8.07 -18.68
C ARG A 118 -6.03 -9.10 -18.47
N ALA A 119 -7.25 -8.85 -18.92
CA ALA A 119 -8.37 -9.79 -18.77
C ALA A 119 -8.09 -11.16 -19.45
N LYS A 120 -7.47 -11.15 -20.64
CA LYS A 120 -7.05 -12.39 -21.34
C LYS A 120 -6.07 -13.26 -20.54
N LEU A 121 -5.28 -12.68 -19.64
CA LEU A 121 -4.36 -13.45 -18.77
C LEU A 121 -5.12 -14.22 -17.68
N PHE A 122 -6.36 -13.82 -17.37
CA PHE A 122 -7.20 -14.46 -16.38
C PHE A 122 -8.26 -15.39 -17.00
N GLU A 123 -8.55 -15.28 -18.29
CA GLU A 123 -9.46 -16.20 -19.02
C GLU A 123 -8.87 -17.63 -19.17
N HIS A 124 -7.54 -17.79 -19.12
CA HIS A 124 -6.89 -19.12 -19.16
C HIS A 124 -6.75 -19.79 -17.78
N HIS A 125 -7.28 -19.16 -16.73
CA HIS A 125 -7.25 -19.71 -15.37
C HIS A 125 -8.68 -19.85 -14.84
N GLU A 126 -9.53 -20.57 -15.56
CA GLU A 126 -10.69 -21.22 -14.93
C GLU A 126 -10.23 -22.51 -14.22
N PRO A 127 -10.81 -22.86 -13.05
CA PRO A 127 -10.54 -24.10 -12.34
C PRO A 127 -11.06 -25.35 -13.08
#